data_AF-A0A1I3SIU0-F1
#
_entry.id   AF-A0A1I3SIU0-F1
#
_cell.length_a   1.000
_cell.length_b   1.000
_cell.length_c   1.000
_cell.angle_alpha   90.00
_cell.angle_beta   90.00
_cell.angle_gamma   90.00
#
_symmetry.space_group_name_H-M   'P 1'
#
loop_
_entity.id
_entity.type
_entity.pdbx_description
1 polymer ?
#
loop_
_entity_poly.entity_id
_entity_poly.type
_entity_poly.pdbx_seq_one_letter_code
_entity_poly.pdbx_strand_id
1 'polypeptide(L)'
;MARGLGRNAVRQLLGLSVWEIELATTTGLLRRLPDRTFDPVSVRAAEADIEHFRRLLAAERRCTITEASARLGVSADRFKRITAAAGLAPVATEQIRKYGQTLTVRYYRAADVDALADHVHADAELRAAARAVSRSEAARKAVQTRKLNLARAVVARAEIETTKPTLDADCVRVLLWAAALMAAAGVWPGPLRPLQRMADPRVPPLTEMLRDARLSRTELEAMLAELTPRSVELIRLLVSPRDAEQELGVPIEMIPAELPQFGGHLLAPLLREAASSPPAWLLRARAEVELQRAVHAEERRAAEEASQRRRAERAAVDQATRAASRLSDESVAEMFGIPADVIRRLRPASGRWAADHVAGLLRKTPPWLRDESAARAEADRRRHRAERKAARRLSWRALWAEALGVPLDRVPDSVGRPTRAAIEAVRREPPRWAREAPPG
;
A
#
# COMPACT_ATOMS: atom_id res chain seq x y z
N MET A 1 -54.31 -27.41 76.57
CA MET A 1 -53.44 -27.04 75.43
C MET A 1 -54.29 -26.27 74.42
N ALA A 2 -53.95 -25.03 74.09
CA ALA A 2 -54.68 -24.27 73.08
C ALA A 2 -54.49 -24.93 71.71
N ARG A 3 -55.58 -25.21 70.99
CA ARG A 3 -55.50 -25.68 69.59
C ARG A 3 -54.86 -24.56 68.75
N GLY A 4 -53.82 -24.88 67.98
CA GLY A 4 -53.18 -23.91 67.11
C GLY A 4 -54.08 -23.50 65.94
N LEU A 5 -53.78 -22.34 65.34
CA LEU A 5 -54.57 -21.77 64.26
C LEU A 5 -54.12 -22.31 62.90
N GLY A 6 -55.08 -22.66 62.05
CA GLY A 6 -54.79 -23.08 60.67
C GLY A 6 -54.31 -21.91 59.79
N ARG A 7 -53.49 -22.19 58.78
CA ARG A 7 -52.90 -21.19 57.86
C ARG A 7 -53.94 -20.23 57.25
N ASN A 8 -55.11 -20.74 56.85
CA ASN A 8 -56.17 -19.91 56.26
C ASN A 8 -56.81 -18.95 57.28
N ALA A 9 -56.90 -19.34 58.55
CA ALA A 9 -57.40 -18.49 59.61
C ALA A 9 -56.41 -17.36 59.91
N VAL A 10 -55.11 -17.66 60.01
CA VAL A 10 -54.06 -16.64 60.18
C VAL A 10 -54.01 -15.67 59.00
N ARG A 11 -54.20 -16.17 57.77
CA ARG A 11 -54.29 -15.36 56.55
C ARG A 11 -55.41 -14.33 56.60
N GLN A 12 -56.59 -14.76 57.02
CA GLN A 12 -57.76 -13.89 57.12
C GLN A 12 -57.61 -12.89 58.27
N LEU A 13 -57.09 -13.32 59.42
CA LEU A 13 -56.93 -12.48 60.61
C LEU A 13 -55.88 -11.37 60.42
N LEU A 14 -54.71 -11.69 59.86
CA LEU A 14 -53.62 -10.72 59.68
C LEU A 14 -53.67 -9.99 58.33
N GLY A 15 -54.57 -10.40 57.43
CA GLY A 15 -54.69 -9.84 56.08
C GLY A 15 -53.41 -10.00 55.25
N LEU A 16 -52.73 -11.13 55.41
CA LEU A 16 -51.46 -11.45 54.73
C LEU A 16 -51.71 -12.38 53.56
N SER A 17 -50.80 -12.39 52.60
CA SER A 17 -50.72 -13.42 51.57
C SER A 17 -50.04 -14.70 52.10
N VAL A 18 -50.18 -15.81 51.36
CA VAL A 18 -49.59 -17.10 51.78
C VAL A 18 -48.06 -17.00 51.87
N TRP A 19 -47.41 -16.29 50.95
CA TRP A 19 -45.96 -16.13 50.97
C TRP A 19 -45.48 -15.25 52.13
N GLU A 20 -46.26 -14.23 52.53
CA GLU A 20 -45.98 -13.39 53.70
C GLU A 20 -46.05 -14.18 55.00
N ILE A 21 -47.00 -15.13 55.11
CA ILE A 21 -47.08 -16.04 56.26
C ILE A 21 -45.86 -16.96 56.33
N GLU A 22 -45.44 -17.54 55.19
CA GLU A 22 -44.25 -18.39 55.16
C GLU A 22 -42.97 -17.57 55.44
N LEU A 23 -42.88 -16.33 54.96
CA LEU A 23 -41.79 -15.41 55.28
C LEU A 23 -41.75 -15.14 56.79
N ALA A 24 -42.89 -14.73 57.37
CA ALA A 24 -43.01 -14.48 58.81
C ALA A 24 -42.68 -15.72 59.66
N THR A 25 -42.98 -16.91 59.14
CA THR A 25 -42.63 -18.17 59.79
C THR A 25 -41.13 -18.44 59.75
N THR A 26 -40.52 -18.29 58.57
CA THR A 26 -39.09 -18.57 58.36
C THR A 26 -38.18 -17.57 59.06
N THR A 27 -38.65 -16.36 59.28
CA THR A 27 -37.94 -15.30 60.02
C THR A 27 -38.26 -15.28 61.51
N GLY A 28 -39.14 -16.18 61.98
CA GLY A 28 -39.51 -16.30 63.40
C GLY A 28 -40.48 -15.23 63.92
N LEU A 29 -40.99 -14.34 63.05
CA LEU A 29 -42.02 -13.36 63.40
C LEU A 29 -43.37 -14.03 63.75
N LEU A 30 -43.65 -15.20 63.18
CA LEU A 30 -44.76 -16.06 63.57
C LEU A 30 -44.25 -17.45 63.96
N ARG A 31 -44.66 -17.92 65.14
CA ARG A 31 -44.27 -19.25 65.63
C ARG A 31 -45.17 -20.33 65.03
N ARG A 32 -44.57 -21.26 64.27
CA ARG A 32 -45.24 -22.47 63.77
C ARG A 32 -44.98 -23.65 64.71
N LEU A 33 -46.05 -24.35 65.06
CA LEU A 33 -46.04 -25.54 65.92
C LEU A 33 -45.70 -26.81 65.10
N PRO A 34 -45.28 -27.91 65.75
CA PRO A 34 -44.91 -29.16 65.07
C PRO A 34 -46.05 -29.78 64.22
N ASP A 35 -47.30 -29.56 64.61
CA ASP A 35 -48.51 -29.99 63.88
C ASP A 35 -48.84 -29.11 62.66
N ARG A 36 -47.92 -28.20 62.29
CA ARG A 36 -48.02 -27.23 61.20
C ARG A 36 -49.08 -26.15 61.40
N THR A 37 -49.69 -26.04 62.59
CA THR A 37 -50.54 -24.92 62.98
C THR A 37 -49.71 -23.77 63.56
N PHE A 38 -50.32 -22.60 63.73
CA PHE A 38 -49.66 -21.40 64.26
C PHE A 38 -50.00 -21.19 65.73
N ASP A 39 -49.00 -20.78 66.51
CA ASP A 39 -49.17 -20.46 67.93
C ASP A 39 -50.16 -19.28 68.09
N PRO A 40 -51.33 -19.50 68.73
CA PRO A 40 -52.34 -18.45 68.88
C PRO A 40 -51.83 -17.22 69.64
N VAL A 41 -50.84 -17.37 70.53
CA VAL A 41 -50.25 -16.24 71.28
C VAL A 41 -49.46 -15.33 70.33
N SER A 42 -48.63 -15.93 69.47
CA SER A 42 -47.85 -15.21 68.46
C SER A 42 -48.75 -14.50 67.44
N VAL A 43 -49.84 -15.15 67.01
CA VAL A 43 -50.80 -14.56 66.06
C VAL A 43 -51.57 -13.40 66.70
N ARG A 44 -52.03 -13.52 67.95
CA ARG A 44 -52.71 -12.42 68.65
C ARG A 44 -51.80 -11.24 68.94
N ALA A 45 -50.52 -11.49 69.24
CA ALA A 45 -49.54 -10.42 69.41
C ALA A 45 -49.32 -9.63 68.09
N ALA A 46 -49.27 -10.33 66.96
CA ALA A 46 -49.19 -9.70 65.64
C ALA A 46 -50.48 -8.95 65.27
N GLU A 47 -51.65 -9.46 65.67
CA GLU A 47 -52.95 -8.81 65.44
C GLU A 47 -53.11 -7.53 66.28
N ALA A 48 -52.62 -7.53 67.53
CA ALA A 48 -52.71 -6.39 68.44
C ALA A 48 -51.98 -5.14 67.93
N ASP A 49 -50.91 -5.30 67.14
CA ASP A 49 -50.21 -4.21 66.44
C ASP A 49 -49.82 -4.64 65.03
N ILE A 50 -50.84 -4.68 64.16
CA ILE A 50 -50.69 -5.15 62.78
C ILE A 50 -49.76 -4.26 61.95
N GLU A 51 -49.70 -2.96 62.24
CA GLU A 51 -48.85 -2.02 61.51
C GLU A 51 -47.36 -2.20 61.87
N HIS A 52 -47.05 -2.39 63.15
CA HIS A 52 -45.71 -2.74 63.58
C HIS A 52 -45.29 -4.10 63.02
N PHE A 53 -46.17 -5.11 63.09
CA PHE A 53 -45.91 -6.43 62.52
C PHE A 53 -45.62 -6.36 61.01
N ARG A 54 -46.42 -5.59 60.24
CA ARG A 54 -46.19 -5.40 58.80
C ARG A 54 -44.87 -4.70 58.50
N ARG A 55 -44.44 -3.74 59.32
CA ARG A 55 -43.12 -3.09 59.18
C ARG A 55 -41.98 -4.07 59.42
N LEU A 56 -42.08 -4.90 60.48
CA LEU A 56 -41.09 -5.96 60.74
C LEU A 56 -41.04 -6.96 59.58
N LEU A 57 -42.20 -7.40 59.09
CA LEU A 57 -42.28 -8.32 57.95
C LEU A 57 -41.71 -7.71 56.66
N ALA A 58 -41.99 -6.44 56.39
CA ALA A 58 -41.41 -5.73 55.26
C ALA A 58 -39.87 -5.62 55.35
N ALA A 59 -39.33 -5.48 56.56
CA ALA A 59 -37.90 -5.45 56.82
C ALA A 59 -37.22 -6.82 56.61
N GLU A 60 -37.96 -7.92 56.70
CA GLU A 60 -37.48 -9.28 56.39
C GLU A 60 -37.53 -9.63 54.89
N ARG A 61 -38.17 -8.80 54.06
CA ARG A 61 -38.34 -9.08 52.64
C ARG A 61 -36.98 -9.23 51.96
N ARG A 62 -36.87 -10.26 51.11
CA ARG A 62 -35.71 -10.47 50.23
C ARG A 62 -35.81 -9.52 49.03
N CYS A 63 -34.74 -8.77 48.80
CA CYS A 63 -34.58 -7.85 47.69
C CYS A 63 -33.45 -8.32 46.78
N THR A 64 -33.70 -8.33 45.47
CA THR A 64 -32.64 -8.47 44.46
C THR A 64 -31.72 -7.25 44.47
N ILE A 65 -30.55 -7.35 43.83
CA ILE A 65 -29.63 -6.21 43.67
C ILE A 65 -30.34 -4.97 43.10
N THR A 66 -31.21 -5.17 42.10
CA THR A 66 -31.93 -4.06 41.46
C THR A 66 -32.89 -3.39 42.44
N GLU A 67 -33.70 -4.17 43.15
CA GLU A 67 -34.64 -3.66 44.16
C GLU A 67 -33.90 -2.98 45.33
N ALA A 68 -32.83 -3.60 45.82
CA ALA A 68 -32.01 -3.06 46.90
C ALA A 68 -31.32 -1.75 46.50
N SER A 69 -30.82 -1.67 45.26
CA SER A 69 -30.22 -0.44 44.72
C SER A 69 -31.24 0.68 44.53
N ALA A 70 -32.45 0.36 44.07
CA ALA A 70 -33.55 1.31 43.94
C ALA A 70 -34.01 1.82 45.32
N ARG A 71 -34.08 0.93 46.30
CA ARG A 71 -34.42 1.25 47.69
C ARG A 71 -33.46 2.25 48.32
N LEU A 72 -32.17 2.18 47.99
CA LEU A 72 -31.14 3.12 48.43
C LEU A 72 -30.90 4.30 47.48
N GLY A 73 -31.65 4.40 46.36
CA GLY A 73 -31.48 5.47 45.38
C GLY A 73 -30.12 5.48 44.66
N VAL A 74 -29.46 4.32 44.51
CA VAL A 74 -28.14 4.18 43.87
C VAL A 74 -28.17 3.22 42.69
N SER A 75 -27.19 3.32 41.79
CA SER A 75 -26.99 2.35 40.71
C SER A 75 -26.60 0.97 41.26
N ALA A 76 -27.00 -0.12 40.59
CA ALA A 76 -26.66 -1.50 40.95
C ALA A 76 -25.15 -1.74 41.17
N ASP A 77 -24.27 -1.18 40.34
CA ASP A 77 -22.82 -1.34 40.51
C ASP A 77 -22.24 -0.54 41.68
N ARG A 78 -22.92 0.54 42.08
CA ARG A 78 -22.58 1.26 43.31
C ARG A 78 -23.05 0.48 44.51
N PHE A 79 -24.26 -0.06 44.48
CA PHE A 79 -24.75 -0.95 45.52
C PHE A 79 -23.77 -2.10 45.77
N LYS A 80 -23.30 -2.81 44.73
CA LYS A 80 -22.29 -3.88 44.86
C LYS A 80 -21.00 -3.44 45.56
N ARG A 81 -20.53 -2.20 45.28
CA ARG A 81 -19.32 -1.66 45.91
C ARG A 81 -19.56 -1.29 47.38
N ILE A 82 -20.69 -0.67 47.67
CA ILE A 82 -21.09 -0.31 49.03
C ILE A 82 -21.28 -1.58 49.86
N THR A 83 -21.97 -2.60 49.34
CA THR A 83 -22.16 -3.87 50.06
C THR A 83 -20.83 -4.60 50.27
N ALA A 84 -19.92 -4.57 49.29
CA ALA A 84 -18.58 -5.15 49.47
C ALA A 84 -17.76 -4.41 50.53
N ALA A 85 -17.81 -3.07 50.55
CA ALA A 85 -17.11 -2.25 51.53
C ALA A 85 -17.69 -2.38 52.95
N ALA A 86 -19.02 -2.50 53.06
CA ALA A 86 -19.72 -2.72 54.33
C ALA A 86 -19.72 -4.19 54.78
N GLY A 87 -19.16 -5.10 53.98
CA GLY A 87 -19.13 -6.53 54.29
C GLY A 87 -20.51 -7.21 54.30
N LEU A 88 -21.52 -6.62 53.64
CA LEU A 88 -22.86 -7.18 53.62
C LEU A 88 -22.95 -8.42 52.72
N ALA A 89 -23.15 -9.59 53.34
CA ALA A 89 -23.35 -10.85 52.64
C ALA A 89 -24.82 -11.02 52.17
N PRO A 90 -25.05 -11.65 51.01
CA PRO A 90 -26.42 -11.97 50.57
C PRO A 90 -27.01 -13.08 51.45
N VAL A 91 -28.29 -12.92 51.81
CA VAL A 91 -29.05 -13.89 52.62
C VAL A 91 -29.43 -15.14 51.80
N ALA A 92 -29.53 -14.99 50.48
CA ALA A 92 -29.75 -16.11 49.57
C ALA A 92 -29.06 -15.87 48.23
N THR A 93 -28.64 -16.97 47.59
CA THR A 93 -28.11 -16.95 46.22
C THR A 93 -28.79 -18.06 45.44
N GLU A 94 -29.45 -17.71 44.34
CA GLU A 94 -30.18 -18.65 43.48
C GLU A 94 -29.63 -18.60 42.06
N GLN A 95 -29.66 -19.74 41.37
CA GLN A 95 -29.32 -19.83 39.96
C GLN A 95 -30.61 -19.91 39.14
N ILE A 96 -30.87 -18.89 38.33
CA ILE A 96 -32.07 -18.78 37.51
C ILE A 96 -31.68 -18.89 36.04
N ARG A 97 -32.29 -19.82 35.30
CA ARG A 97 -32.14 -19.90 33.85
C ARG A 97 -33.08 -18.91 33.16
N LYS A 98 -32.53 -17.92 32.47
CA LYS A 98 -33.29 -16.94 31.68
C LYS A 98 -32.54 -16.63 30.38
N TYR A 99 -33.27 -16.55 29.27
CA TYR A 99 -32.69 -16.28 27.93
C TYR A 99 -31.53 -17.22 27.54
N GLY A 100 -31.64 -18.51 27.85
CA GLY A 100 -30.60 -19.50 27.54
C GLY A 100 -29.32 -19.41 28.41
N GLN A 101 -29.27 -18.49 29.39
CA GLN A 101 -28.13 -18.32 30.29
C GLN A 101 -28.53 -18.62 31.75
N THR A 102 -27.58 -19.13 32.53
CA THR A 102 -27.76 -19.32 33.99
C THR A 102 -27.25 -18.07 34.71
N LEU A 103 -28.16 -17.30 35.28
CA LEU A 103 -27.85 -16.08 36.03
C LEU A 103 -27.83 -16.37 37.53
N THR A 104 -26.80 -15.89 38.22
CA THR A 104 -26.72 -15.97 39.69
C THR A 104 -27.38 -14.73 40.30
N VAL A 105 -28.54 -14.91 40.92
CA VAL A 105 -29.30 -13.84 41.57
C VAL A 105 -29.01 -13.88 43.08
N ARG A 106 -28.51 -12.76 43.59
CA ARG A 106 -28.23 -12.57 45.02
C ARG A 106 -29.37 -11.76 45.65
N TYR A 107 -29.85 -12.23 46.80
CA TYR A 107 -30.90 -11.59 47.57
C TYR A 107 -30.34 -11.07 48.89
N TYR A 108 -30.73 -9.84 49.23
CA TYR A 108 -30.38 -9.15 50.47
C TYR A 108 -31.67 -8.92 51.26
N ARG A 109 -31.58 -8.95 52.59
CA ARG A 109 -32.73 -8.61 53.44
C ARG A 109 -32.93 -7.10 53.43
N ALA A 110 -34.18 -6.65 53.35
CA ALA A 110 -34.53 -5.23 53.26
C ALA A 110 -33.99 -4.41 54.45
N ALA A 111 -34.04 -4.95 55.67
CA ALA A 111 -33.46 -4.31 56.86
C ALA A 111 -31.96 -4.06 56.73
N ASP A 112 -31.21 -5.05 56.27
CA ASP A 112 -29.75 -4.94 56.11
C ASP A 112 -29.39 -3.97 54.98
N VAL A 113 -30.23 -3.89 53.94
CA VAL A 113 -30.12 -2.89 52.88
C VAL A 113 -30.37 -1.50 53.45
N ASP A 114 -31.41 -1.30 54.25
CA ASP A 114 -31.72 0.00 54.87
C ASP A 114 -30.60 0.45 55.82
N ALA A 115 -29.96 -0.47 56.53
CA ALA A 115 -28.80 -0.19 57.37
C ALA A 115 -27.58 0.33 56.59
N LEU A 116 -27.54 0.17 55.26
CA LEU A 116 -26.50 0.76 54.41
C LEU A 116 -26.72 2.24 54.10
N ALA A 117 -27.81 2.87 54.54
CA ALA A 117 -28.10 4.27 54.25
C ALA A 117 -26.94 5.21 54.65
N ASP A 118 -26.32 4.99 55.81
CA ASP A 118 -25.19 5.79 56.27
C ASP A 118 -23.94 5.59 55.38
N HIS A 119 -23.71 4.36 54.92
CA HIS A 119 -22.62 4.06 53.97
C HIS A 119 -22.86 4.70 52.60
N VAL A 120 -24.11 4.76 52.14
CA VAL A 120 -24.50 5.46 50.91
C VAL A 120 -24.26 6.96 51.04
N HIS A 121 -24.59 7.53 52.20
CA HIS A 121 -24.36 8.94 52.49
C HIS A 121 -22.86 9.26 52.51
N ALA A 122 -22.05 8.49 53.25
CA ALA A 122 -20.60 8.63 53.30
C ALA A 122 -19.94 8.50 51.91
N ASP A 123 -20.37 7.53 51.08
CA ASP A 123 -19.90 7.40 49.69
C ASP A 123 -20.30 8.62 48.84
N ALA A 124 -21.46 9.21 49.07
CA ALA A 124 -21.89 10.43 48.38
C ALA A 124 -21.03 11.64 48.75
N GLU A 125 -20.73 11.84 50.04
CA GLU A 125 -19.87 12.91 50.53
C GLU A 125 -18.43 12.77 50.03
N LEU A 126 -17.85 11.56 50.12
CA LEU A 126 -16.51 11.28 49.60
C LEU A 126 -16.41 11.59 48.11
N ARG A 127 -17.45 11.26 47.33
CA ARG A 127 -17.49 11.58 45.90
C ARG A 127 -17.65 13.09 45.64
N ALA A 128 -18.46 13.79 46.43
CA ALA A 128 -18.56 15.24 46.33
C ALA A 128 -17.22 15.91 46.64
N ALA A 129 -16.51 15.46 47.67
CA ALA A 129 -15.17 15.92 48.02
C ALA A 129 -14.16 15.61 46.91
N ALA A 130 -14.11 14.37 46.41
CA ALA A 130 -13.21 13.98 45.32
C ALA A 130 -13.45 14.79 44.03
N ARG A 131 -14.71 15.07 43.69
CA ARG A 131 -15.07 15.94 42.55
C ARG A 131 -14.66 17.40 42.79
N ALA A 132 -14.73 17.91 44.02
CA ALA A 132 -14.27 19.25 44.35
C ALA A 132 -12.75 19.37 44.21
N VAL A 133 -12.00 18.39 44.72
CA VAL A 133 -10.53 18.32 44.57
C VAL A 133 -10.14 18.23 43.10
N SER A 134 -10.74 17.31 42.34
CA SER A 134 -10.46 17.16 40.90
C SER A 134 -10.71 18.45 40.11
N ARG A 135 -11.81 19.16 40.41
CA ARG A 135 -12.09 20.48 39.80
C ARG A 135 -11.04 21.53 40.17
N SER A 136 -10.60 21.55 41.44
CA SER A 136 -9.54 22.47 41.90
C SER A 136 -8.20 22.18 41.22
N GLU A 137 -7.82 20.91 41.09
CA GLU A 137 -6.61 20.50 40.37
C GLU A 137 -6.68 20.83 38.88
N ALA A 138 -7.83 20.57 38.24
CA ALA A 138 -8.05 20.95 36.84
C ALA A 138 -7.96 22.47 36.65
N ALA A 139 -8.51 23.26 37.57
CA ALA A 139 -8.38 24.72 37.56
C ALA A 139 -6.92 25.16 37.73
N ARG A 140 -6.17 24.58 38.68
CA ARG A 140 -4.74 24.85 38.87
C ARG A 140 -3.93 24.51 37.63
N LYS A 141 -4.14 23.34 37.03
CA LYS A 141 -3.50 22.94 35.76
C LYS A 141 -3.84 23.91 34.64
N ALA A 142 -5.10 24.32 34.51
CA ALA A 142 -5.52 25.29 33.51
C ALA A 142 -4.84 26.66 33.70
N VAL A 143 -4.72 27.15 34.95
CA VAL A 143 -3.99 28.39 35.27
C VAL A 143 -2.51 28.26 34.92
N GLN A 144 -1.87 27.15 35.28
CA GLN A 144 -0.46 26.90 34.94
C GLN A 144 -0.24 26.86 33.42
N THR A 145 -1.11 26.16 32.68
CA THR A 145 -1.06 26.12 31.21
C THR A 145 -1.28 27.50 30.60
N ARG A 146 -2.21 28.31 31.12
CA ARG A 146 -2.40 29.70 30.69
C ARG A 146 -1.14 30.53 30.91
N LYS A 147 -0.49 30.39 32.07
CA LYS A 147 0.77 31.09 32.40
C LYS A 147 1.90 30.70 31.45
N LEU A 148 2.07 29.39 31.19
CA LEU A 148 3.09 28.89 30.25
C LEU A 148 2.83 29.36 28.82
N ASN A 149 1.58 29.30 28.37
CA ASN A 149 1.19 29.77 27.03
C ASN A 149 1.40 31.28 26.86
N LEU A 150 1.13 32.07 27.91
CA LEU A 150 1.41 33.50 27.89
C LEU A 150 2.92 33.76 27.81
N ALA A 151 3.73 33.05 28.59
CA ALA A 151 5.19 33.16 28.53
C ALA A 151 5.74 32.79 27.16
N ARG A 152 5.25 31.70 26.55
CA ARG A 152 5.60 31.30 25.17
C ARG A 152 5.23 32.37 24.15
N ALA A 153 4.03 32.95 24.25
CA ALA A 153 3.61 34.03 23.36
C ALA A 153 4.48 35.28 23.50
N VAL A 154 4.90 35.64 24.71
CA VAL A 154 5.82 36.77 24.95
C VAL A 154 7.18 36.51 24.31
N VAL A 155 7.76 35.32 24.51
CA VAL A 155 9.05 34.94 23.91
C VAL A 155 8.96 34.94 22.38
N ALA A 156 7.92 34.30 21.82
CA ALA A 156 7.72 34.24 20.37
C ALA A 156 7.50 35.63 19.75
N ARG A 157 6.76 36.53 20.42
CA ARG A 157 6.60 37.93 19.97
C ARG A 157 7.94 38.67 19.97
N ALA A 158 8.74 38.53 21.02
CA ALA A 158 10.06 39.15 21.07
C ALA A 158 10.98 38.60 19.96
N GLU A 159 10.94 37.29 19.73
CA GLU A 159 11.71 36.65 18.65
C GLU A 159 11.26 37.16 17.27
N ILE A 160 9.95 37.29 17.03
CA ILE A 160 9.40 37.86 15.79
C ILE A 160 9.92 39.27 15.55
N GLU A 161 9.90 40.16 16.56
CA GLU A 161 10.41 41.52 16.38
C GLU A 161 11.91 41.55 16.02
N THR A 162 12.71 40.61 16.55
CA THR A 162 14.15 40.52 16.22
C THR A 162 14.42 39.88 14.86
N THR A 163 13.57 38.94 14.43
CA THR A 163 13.82 38.07 13.26
C THR A 163 12.99 38.44 12.04
N LYS A 164 11.97 39.30 12.18
CA LYS A 164 11.21 39.86 11.06
C LYS A 164 12.18 40.55 10.09
N PRO A 165 12.11 40.26 8.78
CA PRO A 165 12.95 40.92 7.79
C PRO A 165 12.49 42.35 7.57
N THR A 166 13.45 43.26 7.38
CA THR A 166 13.21 44.53 6.70
C THR A 166 13.02 44.29 5.21
N LEU A 167 12.49 45.28 4.47
CA LEU A 167 12.31 45.17 3.02
C LEU A 167 13.64 45.04 2.25
N ASP A 168 14.73 45.54 2.83
CA ASP A 168 16.09 45.44 2.30
C ASP A 168 16.84 44.18 2.78
N ALA A 169 16.18 43.31 3.55
CA ALA A 169 16.79 42.07 4.01
C ALA A 169 17.05 41.08 2.86
N ASP A 170 17.79 40.02 3.18
CA ASP A 170 18.02 38.88 2.28
C ASP A 170 16.73 38.43 1.60
N CYS A 171 16.78 38.36 0.27
CA CYS A 171 15.71 37.91 -0.62
C CYS A 171 15.04 36.61 -0.14
N VAL A 172 15.83 35.62 0.28
CA VAL A 172 15.30 34.33 0.75
C VAL A 172 14.54 34.50 2.05
N ARG A 173 15.05 35.32 2.97
CA ARG A 173 14.40 35.60 4.25
C ARG A 173 13.04 36.27 4.06
N VAL A 174 12.92 37.22 3.14
CA VAL A 174 11.64 37.86 2.79
C VAL A 174 10.62 36.82 2.28
N LEU A 175 11.04 35.90 1.41
CA LEU A 175 10.17 34.83 0.88
C LEU A 175 9.75 33.81 1.95
N LEU A 176 10.68 33.38 2.81
CA LEU A 176 10.40 32.50 3.94
C LEU A 176 9.34 33.09 4.87
N TRP A 177 9.48 34.37 5.22
CA TRP A 177 8.53 35.07 6.07
C TRP A 177 7.17 35.27 5.42
N ALA A 178 7.12 35.63 4.14
CA ALA A 178 5.85 35.75 3.42
C ALA A 178 5.11 34.40 3.36
N ALA A 179 5.82 33.30 3.07
CA ALA A 179 5.26 31.96 3.07
C ALA A 179 4.77 31.54 4.46
N ALA A 180 5.56 31.80 5.51
CA ALA A 180 5.20 31.48 6.88
C ALA A 180 3.98 32.28 7.38
N LEU A 181 3.90 33.58 7.05
CA LEU A 181 2.77 34.45 7.37
C LEU A 181 1.48 34.00 6.65
N MET A 182 1.55 33.63 5.38
CA MET A 182 0.40 33.04 4.66
C MET A 182 -0.10 31.76 5.33
N ALA A 183 0.82 30.87 5.73
CA ALA A 183 0.48 29.62 6.41
C ALA A 183 -0.05 29.82 7.84
N ALA A 184 0.41 30.85 8.55
CA ALA A 184 -0.06 31.21 9.89
C ALA A 184 -1.43 31.91 9.84
N ALA A 185 -1.64 32.83 8.90
CA ALA A 185 -2.89 33.57 8.71
C ALA A 185 -3.99 32.73 8.03
N GLY A 186 -3.60 31.68 7.30
CA GLY A 186 -4.53 30.86 6.52
C GLY A 186 -5.03 31.58 5.25
N VAL A 187 -4.24 32.50 4.69
CA VAL A 187 -4.61 33.33 3.54
C VAL A 187 -3.53 33.23 2.47
N TRP A 188 -3.96 33.14 1.21
CA TRP A 188 -3.08 33.01 0.05
C TRP A 188 -3.42 34.05 -1.01
N PRO A 189 -2.87 35.28 -0.90
CA PRO A 189 -3.09 36.33 -1.89
C PRO A 189 -2.67 35.84 -3.28
N GLY A 190 -3.45 36.18 -4.30
CA GLY A 190 -3.24 35.72 -5.68
C GLY A 190 -1.79 35.85 -6.19
N PRO A 191 -1.14 37.03 -6.02
CA PRO A 191 0.25 37.24 -6.44
C PRO A 191 1.30 36.36 -5.74
N LEU A 192 1.01 35.88 -4.52
CA LEU A 192 1.93 35.07 -3.70
C LEU A 192 1.62 33.57 -3.73
N ARG A 193 0.51 33.18 -4.35
CA ARG A 193 0.08 31.77 -4.49
C ARG A 193 1.16 30.82 -5.03
N PRO A 194 2.09 31.22 -5.93
CA PRO A 194 3.18 30.33 -6.36
C PRO A 194 4.00 29.73 -5.20
N LEU A 195 4.23 30.48 -4.12
CA LEU A 195 4.99 30.01 -2.95
C LEU A 195 4.36 28.80 -2.26
N GLN A 196 3.05 28.61 -2.38
CA GLN A 196 2.36 27.44 -1.80
C GLN A 196 2.88 26.12 -2.37
N ARG A 197 3.33 26.13 -3.63
CA ARG A 197 3.81 24.93 -4.34
C ARG A 197 5.31 24.68 -4.15
N MET A 198 6.01 25.65 -3.57
CA MET A 198 7.46 25.63 -3.36
C MET A 198 7.72 25.26 -1.90
N ALA A 199 7.78 23.96 -1.62
CA ALA A 199 7.98 23.46 -0.26
C ALA A 199 9.41 23.80 0.21
N ASP A 200 9.53 24.66 1.21
CA ASP A 200 10.81 24.97 1.86
C ASP A 200 10.79 24.46 3.32
N PRO A 201 11.76 23.63 3.74
CA PRO A 201 11.77 23.04 5.08
C PRO A 201 11.94 24.07 6.20
N ARG A 202 12.33 25.31 5.90
CA ARG A 202 12.47 26.39 6.88
C ARG A 202 11.17 27.13 7.17
N VAL A 203 10.12 26.93 6.36
CA VAL A 203 8.81 27.59 6.55
C VAL A 203 8.04 27.05 7.76
N PRO A 204 7.90 25.72 7.98
CA PRO A 204 7.12 25.20 9.10
C PRO A 204 7.56 25.68 10.49
N PRO A 205 8.87 25.70 10.85
CA PRO A 205 9.31 26.23 12.13
C PRO A 205 8.97 27.72 12.33
N LEU A 206 9.09 28.53 11.28
CA LEU A 206 8.68 29.95 11.31
C LEU A 206 7.16 30.09 11.48
N THR A 207 6.38 29.24 10.81
CA THR A 207 4.92 29.21 10.98
C THR A 207 4.50 28.84 12.41
N GLU A 208 5.20 27.89 13.04
CA GLU A 208 4.97 27.52 14.44
C GLU A 208 5.27 28.69 15.39
N MET A 209 6.40 29.37 15.20
CA MET A 209 6.74 30.59 15.96
C MET A 209 5.65 31.67 15.83
N LEU A 210 5.16 31.93 14.62
CA LEU A 210 4.07 32.89 14.37
C LEU A 210 2.76 32.49 15.06
N ARG A 211 2.45 31.19 15.11
CA ARG A 211 1.27 30.67 15.83
C ARG A 211 1.42 30.78 17.34
N ASP A 212 2.60 30.48 17.86
CA ASP A 212 2.91 30.57 19.29
C ASP A 212 2.83 32.00 19.81
N ALA A 213 3.16 32.99 18.97
CA ALA A 213 3.03 34.41 19.29
C ALA A 213 1.59 34.89 19.49
N ARG A 214 0.59 34.10 19.07
CA ARG A 214 -0.85 34.42 19.17
C ARG A 214 -1.17 35.81 18.62
N LEU A 215 -0.59 36.14 17.47
CA LEU A 215 -0.96 37.33 16.73
C LEU A 215 -2.38 37.17 16.19
N SER A 216 -3.16 38.24 16.22
CA SER A 216 -4.45 38.29 15.56
C SER A 216 -4.27 38.11 14.05
N ARG A 217 -5.32 37.64 13.39
CA ARG A 217 -5.31 37.51 11.93
C ARG A 217 -4.99 38.84 11.23
N THR A 218 -5.51 39.95 11.76
CA THR A 218 -5.25 41.29 11.25
C THR A 218 -3.78 41.70 11.39
N GLU A 219 -3.12 41.39 12.51
CA GLU A 219 -1.68 41.63 12.69
C GLU A 219 -0.86 40.83 11.66
N LEU A 220 -1.18 39.54 11.48
CA LEU A 220 -0.48 38.68 10.51
C LEU A 220 -0.68 39.16 9.07
N GLU A 221 -1.90 39.55 8.70
CA GLU A 221 -2.22 40.09 7.37
C GLU A 221 -1.53 41.45 7.14
N ALA A 222 -1.42 42.30 8.15
CA ALA A 222 -0.69 43.57 8.05
C ALA A 222 0.81 43.34 7.81
N MET A 223 1.44 42.42 8.56
CA MET A 223 2.83 42.04 8.33
C MET A 223 3.05 41.44 6.94
N LEU A 224 2.09 40.62 6.46
CA LEU A 224 2.15 40.06 5.11
C LEU A 224 2.00 41.15 4.05
N ALA A 225 1.10 42.12 4.25
CA ALA A 225 0.88 43.22 3.33
C ALA A 225 2.14 44.08 3.15
N GLU A 226 2.91 44.29 4.22
CA GLU A 226 4.20 44.99 4.17
C GLU A 226 5.21 44.28 3.28
N LEU A 227 5.33 42.94 3.40
CA LEU A 227 6.28 42.15 2.60
C LEU A 227 5.81 41.88 1.16
N THR A 228 4.50 41.98 0.91
CA THR A 228 3.87 41.56 -0.36
C THR A 228 4.53 42.16 -1.61
N PRO A 229 4.77 43.48 -1.72
CA PRO A 229 5.35 44.07 -2.93
C PRO A 229 6.71 43.44 -3.26
N ARG A 230 7.58 43.33 -2.24
CA ARG A 230 8.92 42.76 -2.39
C ARG A 230 8.87 41.27 -2.70
N SER A 231 8.01 40.51 -2.03
CA SER A 231 7.85 39.07 -2.30
C SER A 231 7.38 38.81 -3.74
N VAL A 232 6.48 39.63 -4.28
CA VAL A 232 6.04 39.51 -5.68
C VAL A 232 7.18 39.72 -6.67
N GLU A 233 8.04 40.71 -6.44
CA GLU A 233 9.25 40.92 -7.25
C GLU A 233 10.19 39.71 -7.18
N LEU A 234 10.46 39.21 -5.96
CA LEU A 234 11.37 38.11 -5.75
C LEU A 234 10.87 36.80 -6.35
N ILE A 235 9.56 36.52 -6.28
CA ILE A 235 8.95 35.34 -6.94
C ILE A 235 9.23 35.35 -8.44
N ARG A 236 9.18 36.52 -9.10
CA ARG A 236 9.47 36.64 -10.54
C ARG A 236 10.94 36.38 -10.88
N LEU A 237 11.83 36.51 -9.91
CA LEU A 237 13.25 36.23 -10.06
C LEU A 237 13.59 34.78 -9.73
N LEU A 238 12.67 33.99 -9.17
CA LEU A 238 12.93 32.58 -8.89
C LEU A 238 12.94 31.76 -10.18
N VAL A 239 13.99 30.95 -10.33
CA VAL A 239 14.16 29.98 -11.40
C VAL A 239 13.84 28.61 -10.84
N SER A 240 13.08 27.81 -11.60
CA SER A 240 12.72 26.45 -11.17
C SER A 240 13.95 25.56 -11.02
N PRO A 241 13.92 24.54 -10.14
CA PRO A 241 15.06 23.63 -9.96
C PRO A 241 15.51 23.02 -11.29
N ARG A 242 14.55 22.62 -12.13
CA ARG A 242 14.83 22.01 -13.44
C ARG A 242 15.54 22.97 -14.40
N ASP A 243 15.13 24.23 -14.44
CA ASP A 243 15.76 25.22 -15.32
C ASP A 243 17.16 25.59 -14.80
N ALA A 244 17.33 25.66 -13.47
CA ALA A 244 18.63 25.86 -12.85
C ALA A 244 19.60 24.69 -13.12
N GLU A 245 19.12 23.45 -13.07
CA GLU A 245 19.92 22.25 -13.41
C GLU A 245 20.39 22.27 -14.86
N GLN A 246 19.52 22.68 -15.78
CA GLN A 246 19.85 22.79 -17.20
C GLN A 246 20.93 23.85 -17.44
N GLU A 247 20.79 25.01 -16.80
CA GLU A 247 21.73 26.12 -16.96
C GLU A 247 23.09 25.83 -16.29
N LEU A 248 23.08 25.24 -15.10
CA LEU A 248 24.30 24.93 -14.35
C LEU A 248 24.94 23.61 -14.77
N GLY A 249 24.21 22.71 -15.42
CA GLY A 249 24.71 21.39 -15.85
C GLY A 249 24.96 20.43 -14.69
N VAL A 250 24.40 20.69 -13.51
CA VAL A 250 24.51 19.86 -12.31
C VAL A 250 23.13 19.74 -11.64
N PRO A 251 22.80 18.59 -11.00
CA PRO A 251 21.58 18.42 -10.22
C PRO A 251 21.44 19.44 -9.08
N ILE A 252 20.21 19.82 -8.71
CA ILE A 252 19.96 20.81 -7.67
C ILE A 252 20.51 20.39 -6.30
N GLU A 253 20.59 19.08 -6.04
CA GLU A 253 21.11 18.52 -4.80
C GLU A 253 22.62 18.73 -4.63
N MET A 254 23.34 19.01 -5.72
CA MET A 254 24.78 19.31 -5.70
C MET A 254 25.06 20.81 -5.47
N ILE A 255 24.02 21.65 -5.42
CA ILE A 255 24.15 23.07 -5.15
C ILE A 255 24.31 23.28 -3.62
N PRO A 256 25.35 23.99 -3.16
CA PRO A 256 25.58 24.25 -1.75
C PRO A 256 24.36 24.85 -1.05
N ALA A 257 24.01 24.33 0.13
CA ALA A 257 22.87 24.79 0.90
C ALA A 257 23.01 26.25 1.40
N GLU A 258 24.24 26.78 1.46
CA GLU A 258 24.49 28.18 1.83
C GLU A 258 24.10 29.18 0.73
N LEU A 259 23.90 28.72 -0.51
CA LEU A 259 23.48 29.61 -1.59
C LEU A 259 22.03 30.08 -1.36
N PRO A 260 21.73 31.37 -1.61
CA PRO A 260 20.38 31.88 -1.47
C PRO A 260 19.38 31.16 -2.40
N GLN A 261 18.60 30.26 -1.82
CA GLN A 261 17.57 29.48 -2.49
C GLN A 261 16.29 29.40 -1.66
N PHE A 262 15.15 29.17 -2.30
CA PHE A 262 13.85 28.95 -1.65
C PHE A 262 13.18 27.70 -2.22
N GLY A 263 13.01 26.65 -1.42
CA GLY A 263 12.42 25.38 -1.85
C GLY A 263 13.09 24.80 -3.10
N GLY A 264 14.43 24.84 -3.16
CA GLY A 264 15.23 24.43 -4.33
C GLY A 264 15.24 25.40 -5.51
N HIS A 265 14.51 26.53 -5.44
CA HIS A 265 14.51 27.54 -6.48
C HIS A 265 15.63 28.56 -6.24
N LEU A 266 16.39 28.89 -7.27
CA LEU A 266 17.46 29.89 -7.22
C LEU A 266 17.00 31.24 -7.74
N LEU A 267 17.69 32.30 -7.32
CA LEU A 267 17.47 33.63 -7.90
C LEU A 267 18.17 33.74 -9.26
N ALA A 268 17.46 34.23 -10.27
CA ALA A 268 17.96 34.40 -11.64
C ALA A 268 19.26 35.22 -11.75
N PRO A 269 19.50 36.30 -10.96
CA PRO A 269 20.79 36.98 -10.95
C PRO A 269 21.94 36.07 -10.51
N LEU A 270 21.77 35.31 -9.42
CA LEU A 270 22.77 34.37 -8.91
C LEU A 270 23.05 33.23 -9.90
N LEU A 271 22.00 32.72 -10.53
CA LEU A 271 22.12 31.70 -11.56
C LEU A 271 22.96 32.21 -12.75
N ARG A 272 22.66 33.42 -13.25
CA ARG A 272 23.40 34.04 -14.36
C ARG A 272 24.86 34.34 -14.01
N GLU A 273 25.12 34.80 -12.80
CA GLU A 273 26.48 35.01 -12.31
C GLU A 273 27.26 33.69 -12.25
N ALA A 274 26.69 32.65 -11.64
CA ALA A 274 27.33 31.33 -11.56
C ALA A 274 27.52 30.67 -12.93
N ALA A 275 26.61 30.91 -13.89
CA ALA A 275 26.74 30.41 -15.26
C ALA A 275 27.86 31.13 -16.03
N SER A 276 27.94 32.45 -15.90
CA SER A 276 28.92 33.28 -16.62
C SER A 276 30.33 33.21 -16.01
N SER A 277 30.44 33.10 -14.69
CA SER A 277 31.69 32.98 -13.95
C SER A 277 31.61 31.80 -12.97
N PRO A 278 31.82 30.56 -13.46
CA PRO A 278 31.64 29.35 -12.65
C PRO A 278 32.51 29.34 -11.40
N PRO A 279 31.91 29.31 -10.19
CA PRO A 279 32.67 29.20 -8.95
C PRO A 279 33.32 27.81 -8.82
N ALA A 280 34.34 27.71 -7.97
CA ALA A 280 35.12 26.47 -7.82
C ALA A 280 34.27 25.25 -7.44
N TRP A 281 33.22 25.43 -6.63
CA TRP A 281 32.31 24.33 -6.27
C TRP A 281 31.55 23.81 -7.50
N LEU A 282 31.12 24.70 -8.40
CA LEU A 282 30.37 24.33 -9.60
C LEU A 282 31.27 23.60 -10.59
N LEU A 283 32.51 24.04 -10.76
CA LEU A 283 33.51 23.34 -11.58
C LEU A 283 33.77 21.92 -11.06
N ARG A 284 33.89 21.75 -9.74
CA ARG A 284 34.04 20.42 -9.11
C ARG A 284 32.80 19.56 -9.32
N ALA A 285 31.60 20.11 -9.10
CA ALA A 285 30.35 19.40 -9.30
C ALA A 285 30.16 18.97 -10.77
N ARG A 286 30.49 19.83 -11.74
CA ARG A 286 30.48 19.47 -13.17
C ARG A 286 31.48 18.37 -13.49
N ALA A 287 32.69 18.45 -12.95
CA ALA A 287 33.70 17.41 -13.13
C ALA A 287 33.24 16.06 -12.57
N GLU A 288 32.57 16.06 -11.41
CA GLU A 288 31.98 14.87 -10.81
C GLU A 288 30.86 14.29 -11.69
N VAL A 289 29.94 15.14 -12.20
CA VAL A 289 28.87 14.70 -13.11
C VAL A 289 29.45 14.11 -14.40
N GLU A 290 30.46 14.73 -14.99
CA GLU A 290 31.14 14.21 -16.18
C GLU A 290 31.90 12.92 -15.89
N LEU A 291 32.54 12.79 -14.73
CA LEU A 291 33.18 11.54 -14.30
C LEU A 291 32.16 10.42 -14.15
N GLN A 292 31.02 10.67 -13.51
CA GLN A 292 29.94 9.69 -13.38
C GLN A 292 29.37 9.28 -14.74
N ARG A 293 29.18 10.24 -15.66
CA ARG A 293 28.77 9.94 -17.04
C ARG A 293 29.78 9.08 -17.77
N ALA A 294 31.08 9.35 -17.62
CA ALA A 294 32.15 8.57 -18.21
C ALA A 294 32.22 7.15 -17.64
N VAL A 295 32.11 7.00 -16.31
CA VAL A 295 32.06 5.68 -15.65
C VAL A 295 30.87 4.87 -16.18
N HIS A 296 29.67 5.45 -16.23
CA HIS A 296 28.50 4.75 -16.77
C HIS A 296 28.59 4.47 -18.29
N ALA A 297 29.31 5.28 -19.06
CA ALA A 297 29.57 4.99 -20.47
C ALA A 297 30.54 3.80 -20.63
N GLU A 298 31.60 3.74 -19.83
CA GLU A 298 32.54 2.63 -19.80
C GLU A 298 31.92 1.34 -19.29
N GLU A 299 31.08 1.39 -18.26
CA GLU A 299 30.30 0.23 -17.79
C GLU A 299 29.40 -0.33 -18.90
N ARG A 300 28.72 0.55 -19.66
CA ARG A 300 27.90 0.14 -20.80
C ARG A 300 28.73 -0.48 -21.91
N ARG A 301 29.87 0.13 -22.27
CA ARG A 301 30.80 -0.43 -23.27
C ARG A 301 31.32 -1.80 -22.85
N ALA A 302 31.76 -1.95 -21.61
CA ALA A 302 32.24 -3.22 -21.08
C ALA A 302 31.14 -4.30 -21.11
N ALA A 303 29.90 -3.94 -20.77
CA ALA A 303 28.76 -4.85 -20.85
C ALA A 303 28.44 -5.27 -22.29
N GLU A 304 28.48 -4.32 -23.24
CA GLU A 304 28.28 -4.58 -24.67
C GLU A 304 29.39 -5.48 -25.24
N GLU A 305 30.66 -5.20 -24.93
CA GLU A 305 31.80 -6.03 -25.33
C GLU A 305 31.68 -7.44 -24.77
N ALA A 306 31.36 -7.59 -23.48
CA ALA A 306 31.17 -8.90 -22.86
C ALA A 306 30.03 -9.68 -23.55
N SER A 307 28.94 -8.99 -23.92
CA SER A 307 27.83 -9.57 -24.67
C SER A 307 28.25 -10.01 -26.08
N GLN A 308 29.00 -9.17 -26.79
CA GLN A 308 29.53 -9.49 -28.12
C GLN A 308 30.49 -10.68 -28.08
N ARG A 309 31.43 -10.70 -27.13
CA ARG A 309 32.36 -11.82 -26.92
C ARG A 309 31.61 -13.13 -26.67
N ARG A 310 30.63 -13.13 -25.76
CA ARG A 310 29.78 -14.32 -25.50
C ARG A 310 29.02 -14.78 -26.74
N ARG A 311 28.54 -13.86 -27.59
CA ARG A 311 27.87 -14.22 -28.86
C ARG A 311 28.86 -14.82 -29.86
N ALA A 312 30.05 -14.24 -29.99
CA ALA A 312 31.09 -14.73 -30.87
C ALA A 312 31.59 -16.12 -30.44
N GLU A 313 31.80 -16.33 -29.13
CA GLU A 313 32.15 -17.63 -28.55
C GLU A 313 31.07 -18.68 -28.85
N ARG A 314 29.79 -18.37 -28.63
CA ARG A 314 28.68 -19.27 -28.97
C ARG A 314 28.65 -19.60 -30.47
N ALA A 315 28.79 -18.60 -31.33
CA ALA A 315 28.83 -18.82 -32.77
C ALA A 315 30.03 -19.69 -33.20
N ALA A 316 31.19 -19.50 -32.58
CA ALA A 316 32.38 -20.31 -32.84
C ALA A 316 32.19 -21.76 -32.37
N VAL A 317 31.61 -21.97 -31.18
CA VAL A 317 31.27 -23.31 -30.65
C VAL A 317 30.23 -23.99 -31.55
N ASP A 318 29.19 -23.29 -31.99
CA ASP A 318 28.19 -23.81 -32.91
C ASP A 318 28.81 -24.17 -34.27
N GLN A 319 29.72 -23.33 -34.78
CA GLN A 319 30.42 -23.60 -36.03
C GLN A 319 31.36 -24.81 -35.93
N ALA A 320 32.12 -24.92 -34.83
CA ALA A 320 32.97 -26.06 -34.55
C ALA A 320 32.15 -27.35 -34.44
N THR A 321 31.01 -27.29 -33.73
CA THR A 321 30.06 -28.42 -33.61
C THR A 321 29.51 -28.83 -34.98
N ARG A 322 29.14 -27.87 -35.83
CA ARG A 322 28.69 -28.11 -37.23
C ARG A 322 29.79 -28.58 -38.17
N ALA A 323 31.06 -28.35 -37.84
CA ALA A 323 32.20 -28.86 -38.61
C ALA A 323 32.52 -30.29 -38.20
N ALA A 324 32.52 -30.57 -36.89
CA ALA A 324 32.73 -31.91 -36.33
C ALA A 324 31.61 -32.90 -36.68
N SER A 325 30.37 -32.43 -36.88
CA SER A 325 29.23 -33.29 -37.27
C SER A 325 29.14 -33.59 -38.78
N ARG A 326 30.16 -33.24 -39.58
CA ARG A 326 30.21 -33.56 -41.02
C ARG A 326 30.94 -34.87 -41.23
N LEU A 327 30.31 -35.76 -42.00
CA LEU A 327 30.94 -37.00 -42.44
C LEU A 327 31.51 -36.79 -43.85
N SER A 328 32.71 -37.32 -44.10
CA SER A 328 33.30 -37.32 -45.44
C SER A 328 32.52 -38.28 -46.36
N ASP A 329 32.62 -38.09 -47.68
CA ASP A 329 31.99 -39.03 -48.61
C ASP A 329 32.55 -40.45 -48.42
N GLU A 330 33.83 -40.54 -48.09
CA GLU A 330 34.57 -41.78 -47.82
C GLU A 330 34.05 -42.48 -46.57
N SER A 331 33.77 -41.72 -45.49
CA SER A 331 33.20 -42.29 -44.25
C SER A 331 31.78 -42.81 -44.48
N VAL A 332 30.96 -42.07 -45.25
CA VAL A 332 29.59 -42.48 -45.57
C VAL A 332 29.60 -43.67 -46.53
N ALA A 333 30.53 -43.70 -47.50
CA ALA A 333 30.76 -44.81 -48.41
C ALA A 333 31.10 -46.10 -47.67
N GLU A 334 32.00 -46.03 -46.69
CA GLU A 334 32.35 -47.16 -45.84
C GLU A 334 31.12 -47.66 -45.04
N MET A 335 30.34 -46.75 -44.43
CA MET A 335 29.16 -47.11 -43.64
C MET A 335 28.08 -47.86 -44.43
N PHE A 336 27.92 -47.56 -45.73
CA PHE A 336 26.91 -48.20 -46.58
C PHE A 336 27.50 -49.25 -47.54
N GLY A 337 28.82 -49.46 -47.54
CA GLY A 337 29.48 -50.39 -48.46
C GLY A 337 29.34 -50.02 -49.94
N ILE A 338 29.28 -48.72 -50.26
CA ILE A 338 29.09 -48.19 -51.61
C ILE A 338 30.29 -47.31 -51.97
N PRO A 339 30.81 -47.33 -53.22
CA PRO A 339 31.93 -46.47 -53.60
C PRO A 339 31.70 -44.97 -53.37
N ALA A 340 32.74 -44.27 -52.93
CA ALA A 340 32.70 -42.86 -52.56
C ALA A 340 32.28 -41.94 -53.71
N ASP A 341 32.57 -42.29 -54.97
CA ASP A 341 32.15 -41.53 -56.14
C ASP A 341 30.63 -41.62 -56.37
N VAL A 342 30.00 -42.74 -56.06
CA VAL A 342 28.54 -42.93 -56.13
C VAL A 342 27.86 -42.19 -54.99
N ILE A 343 28.38 -42.31 -53.76
CA ILE A 343 27.89 -41.57 -52.59
C ILE A 343 27.98 -40.05 -52.81
N ARG A 344 29.09 -39.55 -53.39
CA ARG A 344 29.23 -38.13 -53.74
C ARG A 344 28.10 -37.63 -54.65
N ARG A 345 27.66 -38.44 -55.62
CA ARG A 345 26.54 -38.10 -56.54
C ARG A 345 25.17 -38.16 -55.86
N LEU A 346 25.06 -38.89 -54.75
CA LEU A 346 23.83 -39.06 -53.97
C LEU A 346 23.67 -38.06 -52.82
N ARG A 347 24.64 -37.15 -52.66
CA ARG A 347 24.59 -36.08 -51.65
C ARG A 347 23.22 -35.40 -51.60
N PRO A 348 22.72 -35.07 -50.39
CA PRO A 348 21.51 -34.27 -50.26
C PRO A 348 21.68 -32.91 -50.94
N ALA A 349 20.58 -32.19 -51.15
CA ALA A 349 20.61 -30.89 -51.82
C ALA A 349 21.50 -29.83 -51.13
N SER A 350 21.79 -30.02 -49.83
CA SER A 350 22.76 -29.22 -49.07
C SER A 350 24.22 -29.44 -49.50
N GLY A 351 24.50 -30.45 -50.34
CA GLY A 351 25.81 -30.78 -50.87
C GLY A 351 26.77 -31.44 -49.89
N ARG A 352 26.32 -31.80 -48.67
CA ARG A 352 27.15 -32.35 -47.59
C ARG A 352 26.39 -33.38 -46.74
N TRP A 353 27.11 -34.36 -46.17
CA TRP A 353 26.58 -35.34 -45.24
C TRP A 353 26.62 -34.84 -43.79
N ALA A 354 25.45 -34.58 -43.20
CA ALA A 354 25.33 -34.29 -41.78
C ALA A 354 25.16 -35.60 -41.00
N ALA A 355 25.80 -35.71 -39.82
CA ALA A 355 25.74 -36.90 -38.98
C ALA A 355 24.30 -37.35 -38.67
N ASP A 356 23.40 -36.43 -38.31
CA ASP A 356 21.99 -36.75 -38.05
C ASP A 356 21.25 -37.29 -39.29
N HIS A 357 21.59 -36.76 -40.47
CA HIS A 357 21.01 -37.23 -41.72
C HIS A 357 21.48 -38.65 -42.06
N VAL A 358 22.77 -38.92 -41.90
CA VAL A 358 23.36 -40.25 -42.12
C VAL A 358 22.84 -41.25 -41.08
N ALA A 359 22.71 -40.86 -39.81
CA ALA A 359 22.09 -41.67 -38.77
C ALA A 359 20.63 -42.02 -39.11
N GLY A 360 19.87 -41.06 -39.66
CA GLY A 360 18.53 -41.29 -40.18
C GLY A 360 18.49 -42.30 -41.34
N LEU A 361 19.46 -42.21 -42.26
CA LEU A 361 19.61 -43.16 -43.36
C LEU A 361 19.98 -44.56 -42.87
N LEU A 362 20.87 -44.70 -41.88
CA LEU A 362 21.21 -46.00 -41.30
C LEU A 362 19.99 -46.65 -40.62
N ARG A 363 19.24 -45.88 -39.82
CA ARG A 363 18.03 -46.38 -39.13
C ARG A 363 16.93 -46.86 -40.09
N LYS A 364 16.79 -46.20 -41.24
CA LYS A 364 15.79 -46.53 -42.26
C LYS A 364 16.44 -46.53 -43.63
N THR A 365 17.28 -47.53 -43.87
CA THR A 365 18.06 -47.62 -45.11
C THR A 365 17.14 -47.67 -46.31
N PRO A 366 17.09 -46.61 -47.14
CA PRO A 366 16.18 -46.55 -48.27
C PRO A 366 16.64 -47.56 -49.34
N PRO A 367 15.73 -48.03 -50.21
CA PRO A 367 16.07 -49.07 -51.19
C PRO A 367 17.26 -48.75 -52.09
N TRP A 368 17.50 -47.46 -52.37
CA TRP A 368 18.62 -47.00 -53.19
C TRP A 368 19.98 -46.92 -52.47
N LEU A 369 20.05 -47.18 -51.17
CA LEU A 369 21.31 -47.27 -50.40
C LEU A 369 21.63 -48.71 -49.96
N ARG A 370 20.86 -49.70 -50.39
CA ARG A 370 21.04 -51.09 -49.95
C ARG A 370 22.24 -51.79 -50.58
N ASP A 371 22.55 -51.44 -51.82
CA ASP A 371 23.66 -51.99 -52.57
C ASP A 371 24.13 -50.98 -53.62
N GLU A 372 25.32 -51.24 -54.17
CA GLU A 372 25.97 -50.38 -55.15
C GLU A 372 25.15 -50.21 -56.43
N SER A 373 24.48 -51.27 -56.90
CA SER A 373 23.71 -51.24 -58.15
C SER A 373 22.51 -50.30 -58.03
N ALA A 374 21.76 -50.41 -56.93
CA ALA A 374 20.63 -49.55 -56.61
C ALA A 374 21.06 -48.09 -56.41
N ALA A 375 22.22 -47.87 -55.80
CA ALA A 375 22.79 -46.54 -55.60
C ALA A 375 23.21 -45.86 -56.91
N ARG A 376 23.87 -46.60 -57.81
CA ARG A 376 24.20 -46.13 -59.16
C ARG A 376 22.94 -45.80 -59.97
N ALA A 377 21.96 -46.70 -59.95
CA ALA A 377 20.69 -46.47 -60.65
C ALA A 377 19.95 -45.22 -60.15
N GLU A 378 19.96 -44.96 -58.85
CA GLU A 378 19.38 -43.73 -58.29
C GLU A 378 20.22 -42.49 -58.59
N ALA A 379 21.55 -42.57 -58.58
CA ALA A 379 22.43 -41.48 -58.98
C ALA A 379 22.17 -41.08 -60.45
N ASP A 380 22.06 -42.06 -61.34
CA ASP A 380 21.74 -41.85 -62.76
C ASP A 380 20.31 -41.34 -62.94
N ARG A 381 19.34 -41.86 -62.17
CA ARG A 381 17.97 -41.34 -62.16
C ARG A 381 17.93 -39.87 -61.76
N ARG A 382 18.66 -39.47 -60.70
CA ARG A 382 18.74 -38.07 -60.25
C ARG A 382 19.43 -37.19 -61.28
N ARG A 383 20.51 -37.68 -61.90
CA ARG A 383 21.21 -37.01 -63.00
C ARG A 383 20.26 -36.78 -64.19
N HIS A 384 19.60 -37.82 -64.69
CA HIS A 384 18.63 -37.68 -65.77
C HIS A 384 17.45 -36.80 -65.41
N ARG A 385 16.98 -36.83 -64.16
CA ARG A 385 15.94 -35.91 -63.69
C ARG A 385 16.44 -34.46 -63.68
N ALA A 386 17.67 -34.21 -63.27
CA ALA A 386 18.31 -32.90 -63.30
C ALA A 386 18.50 -32.41 -64.74
N GLU A 387 19.02 -33.24 -65.63
CA GLU A 387 19.17 -32.96 -67.07
C GLU A 387 17.81 -32.65 -67.71
N ARG A 388 16.78 -33.48 -67.47
CA ARG A 388 15.41 -33.22 -67.95
C ARG A 388 14.80 -31.95 -67.35
N LYS A 389 15.17 -31.57 -66.13
CA LYS A 389 14.69 -30.33 -65.50
C LYS A 389 15.41 -29.12 -66.10
N ALA A 390 16.72 -29.21 -66.34
CA ALA A 390 17.51 -28.19 -67.01
C ALA A 390 17.03 -27.96 -68.44
N ALA A 391 16.84 -29.03 -69.22
CA ALA A 391 16.29 -28.96 -70.57
C ALA A 391 14.88 -28.34 -70.60
N ARG A 392 14.01 -28.75 -69.66
CA ARG A 392 12.67 -28.13 -69.52
C ARG A 392 12.74 -26.65 -69.15
N ARG A 393 13.63 -26.26 -68.25
CA ARG A 393 13.83 -24.85 -67.88
C ARG A 393 14.38 -24.03 -69.04
N LEU A 394 15.31 -24.58 -69.82
CA LEU A 394 15.83 -23.93 -71.02
C LEU A 394 14.70 -23.71 -72.04
N SER A 395 13.87 -24.73 -72.27
CA SER A 395 12.67 -24.60 -73.12
C SER A 395 11.69 -23.54 -72.60
N TRP A 396 11.47 -23.47 -71.28
CA TRP A 396 10.64 -22.42 -70.68
C TRP A 396 11.24 -21.03 -70.85
N ARG A 397 12.55 -20.89 -70.69
CA ARG A 397 13.26 -19.63 -70.91
C ARG A 397 13.14 -19.17 -72.35
N ALA A 398 13.26 -20.08 -73.32
CA ALA A 398 13.07 -19.77 -74.74
C ALA A 398 11.65 -19.26 -75.04
N LEU A 399 10.63 -19.90 -74.49
CA LEU A 399 9.23 -19.46 -74.64
C LEU A 399 8.97 -18.10 -73.98
N TRP A 400 9.59 -17.82 -72.83
CA TRP A 400 9.50 -16.51 -72.19
C TRP A 400 10.23 -15.41 -72.99
N ALA A 401 11.40 -15.72 -73.54
CA ALA A 401 12.19 -14.84 -74.40
C ALA A 401 11.39 -14.44 -75.65
N GLU A 402 10.78 -15.43 -76.32
CA GLU A 402 9.92 -15.24 -77.48
C GLU A 402 8.66 -14.43 -77.13
N ALA A 403 7.96 -14.79 -76.05
CA ALA A 403 6.69 -14.16 -75.68
C ALA A 403 6.82 -12.66 -75.33
N LEU A 404 8.00 -12.23 -74.88
CA LEU A 404 8.31 -10.86 -74.46
C LEU A 404 9.27 -10.12 -75.40
N GLY A 405 9.77 -10.76 -76.46
CA GLY A 405 10.67 -10.14 -77.44
C GLY A 405 12.05 -9.78 -76.89
N VAL A 406 12.59 -10.54 -75.93
CA VAL A 406 13.90 -10.29 -75.31
C VAL A 406 14.89 -11.43 -75.61
N PRO A 407 16.20 -11.15 -75.67
CA PRO A 407 17.24 -12.18 -75.80
C PRO A 407 17.20 -13.25 -74.68
N LEU A 408 17.47 -14.52 -75.02
CA LEU A 408 17.36 -15.66 -74.11
C LEU A 408 18.27 -15.55 -72.87
N ASP A 409 19.46 -14.98 -73.05
CA ASP A 409 20.47 -14.71 -72.04
C ASP A 409 19.97 -13.76 -70.94
N ARG A 410 18.93 -12.95 -71.20
CA ARG A 410 18.31 -12.08 -70.18
C ARG A 410 17.28 -12.77 -69.31
N VAL A 411 16.76 -13.92 -69.74
CA VAL A 411 15.76 -14.64 -68.97
C VAL A 411 16.46 -15.39 -67.84
N PRO A 412 16.12 -15.18 -66.56
CA PRO A 412 16.79 -15.86 -65.45
C PRO A 412 16.72 -17.40 -65.53
N ASP A 413 17.73 -18.09 -65.00
CA ASP A 413 17.78 -19.57 -64.94
C ASP A 413 16.66 -20.20 -64.08
N SER A 414 16.01 -19.40 -63.24
CA SER A 414 14.99 -19.81 -62.27
C SER A 414 13.58 -19.36 -62.62
N VAL A 415 13.21 -19.30 -63.90
CA VAL A 415 11.84 -18.95 -64.32
C VAL A 415 10.84 -20.11 -64.15
N GLY A 416 9.58 -19.73 -63.90
CA GLY A 416 8.43 -20.65 -63.86
C GLY A 416 7.93 -21.05 -65.25
N ARG A 417 6.97 -21.97 -65.29
CA ARG A 417 6.37 -22.45 -66.55
C ARG A 417 5.61 -21.31 -67.28
N PRO A 418 5.87 -21.06 -68.57
CA PRO A 418 5.17 -20.05 -69.36
C PRO A 418 3.79 -20.56 -69.77
N THR A 419 2.79 -20.36 -68.91
CA THR A 419 1.38 -20.63 -69.24
C THR A 419 0.79 -19.42 -69.95
N ARG A 420 -0.30 -19.61 -70.72
CA ARG A 420 -0.98 -18.52 -71.43
C ARG A 420 -1.37 -17.36 -70.50
N ALA A 421 -1.95 -17.67 -69.35
CA ALA A 421 -2.31 -16.67 -68.35
C ALA A 421 -1.08 -15.95 -67.76
N ALA A 422 0.02 -16.67 -67.53
CA ALA A 422 1.26 -16.05 -67.03
C ALA A 422 1.87 -15.10 -68.07
N ILE A 423 1.84 -15.48 -69.35
CA ILE A 423 2.32 -14.63 -70.46
C ILE A 423 1.46 -13.37 -70.59
N GLU A 424 0.13 -13.51 -70.56
CA GLU A 424 -0.79 -12.36 -70.64
C GLU A 424 -0.61 -11.39 -69.46
N ALA A 425 -0.42 -11.92 -68.24
CA ALA A 425 -0.14 -11.11 -67.06
C ALA A 425 1.19 -10.36 -67.16
N VAL A 426 2.26 -11.05 -67.57
CA VAL A 426 3.61 -10.48 -67.71
C VAL A 426 3.67 -9.49 -68.89
N ARG A 427 2.84 -9.62 -69.93
CA ARG A 427 2.72 -8.60 -70.98
C ARG A 427 2.08 -7.30 -70.50
N ARG A 428 1.09 -7.39 -69.60
CA ARG A 428 0.47 -6.20 -68.99
C ARG A 428 1.43 -5.50 -68.04
N GLU A 429 2.26 -6.28 -67.34
CA GLU A 429 3.24 -5.75 -66.40
C GLU A 429 4.57 -6.52 -66.51
N PRO A 430 5.50 -6.09 -67.39
CA PRO A 430 6.73 -6.84 -67.64
C PRO A 430 7.61 -6.93 -66.39
N PRO A 431 8.30 -8.04 -66.09
CA PRO A 431 9.25 -8.12 -65.00
C PRO A 431 10.52 -7.30 -65.31
N ARG A 432 11.27 -6.91 -64.28
CA ARG A 432 12.46 -6.02 -64.41
C ARG A 432 13.45 -6.48 -65.49
N TRP A 433 13.75 -7.79 -65.55
CA TRP A 433 14.68 -8.36 -66.53
C TRP A 433 14.20 -8.27 -67.98
N ALA A 434 12.92 -7.96 -68.23
CA ALA A 434 12.36 -7.73 -69.55
C ALA A 434 12.21 -6.24 -69.92
N ARG A 435 12.45 -5.31 -68.98
CA ARG A 435 12.27 -3.86 -69.18
C ARG A 435 13.54 -3.11 -69.59
N GLU A 436 14.72 -3.67 -69.32
CA GLU A 436 16.00 -2.98 -69.55
C GLU A 436 16.47 -3.19 -71.00
N ALA A 437 16.75 -2.12 -71.75
CA ALA A 437 17.41 -2.19 -73.07
C ALA A 437 18.90 -2.57 -72.92
N PRO A 438 19.58 -3.14 -73.93
CA PRO A 438 21.01 -3.42 -73.81
C PRO A 438 21.81 -2.15 -73.53
N PRO A 439 22.88 -2.23 -72.71
CA PRO A 439 23.93 -1.24 -72.82
C PRO A 439 24.45 -1.32 -74.26
N GLY A 440 24.39 -0.19 -74.97
CA GLY A 440 25.00 -0.06 -76.30
C GLY A 440 26.52 -0.20 -76.25
#